data_AF-A0A9X3E9N2-F1
#
_entry.id   AF-A0A9X3E9N2-F1
#
_cell.length_a   1.000
_cell.length_b   1.000
_cell.length_c   1.000
_cell.angle_alpha   90.00
_cell.angle_beta   90.00
_cell.angle_gamma   90.00
#
_symmetry.space_group_name_H-M   'P 1'
#
loop_
_entity.id
_entity.type
_entity.pdbx_description
1 polymer ?
#
loop_
_entity_poly.entity_id
_entity_poly.type
_entity_poly.pdbx_seq_one_letter_code
_entity_poly.pdbx_strand_id
1 'polypeptide(L)'
;MRKVVMLWTLLGLGILAFGFIISIFLSKENQMPYYEKAGRHVILSDKVNRLQSSNDKEKVFSLARKALVQKTKDEGNIDWDNFEDVSLYIEKIDKNHQYYFGYTIKSTNPMVLTIQYDMIIKLNKNNIKTSNFEIIDFSMKFVN
;
A
#
# COMPACT_ATOMS: atom_id res chain seq x y z
N MET A 1 1.76 41.69 35.29
CA MET A 1 1.59 41.41 33.84
C MET A 1 2.70 40.54 33.23
N ARG A 2 3.99 40.67 33.60
CA ARG A 2 5.11 39.83 33.08
C ARG A 2 4.95 38.31 33.24
N LYS A 3 4.43 37.84 34.39
CA LYS A 3 4.29 36.39 34.67
C LYS A 3 3.23 35.70 33.81
N VAL A 4 2.18 36.42 33.39
CA VAL A 4 1.09 35.87 32.57
C VAL A 4 1.56 35.71 31.11
N VAL A 5 2.24 36.72 30.55
CA VAL A 5 2.81 36.68 29.19
C VAL A 5 3.84 35.55 29.01
N MET A 6 4.62 35.27 30.06
CA MET A 6 5.61 34.18 30.08
C MET A 6 4.95 32.79 30.09
N LEU A 7 3.78 32.65 30.73
CA LEU A 7 3.02 31.39 30.74
C LEU A 7 2.40 31.08 29.37
N TRP A 8 1.84 32.11 28.69
CA TRP A 8 1.24 31.95 27.35
C TRP A 8 2.28 31.64 26.26
N THR A 9 3.49 32.18 26.37
CA THR A 9 4.60 31.88 25.45
C THR A 9 5.12 30.45 25.62
N LEU A 10 5.25 29.95 26.85
CA LEU A 10 5.60 28.54 27.12
C LEU A 10 4.52 27.58 26.63
N LEU A 11 3.23 27.91 26.81
CA LEU A 11 2.11 27.11 26.32
C LEU A 11 2.09 27.03 24.78
N GLY A 12 2.30 28.16 24.10
CA GLY A 12 2.38 28.22 22.64
C GLY A 12 3.56 27.43 22.05
N LEU A 13 4.71 27.44 22.72
CA LEU A 13 5.87 26.64 22.31
C LEU A 13 5.60 25.13 22.45
N GLY A 14 4.88 24.72 23.49
CA GLY A 14 4.48 23.34 23.72
C GLY A 14 3.57 22.79 22.62
N ILE A 15 2.60 23.59 22.14
CA ILE A 15 1.67 23.19 21.08
C ILE A 15 2.39 23.03 19.73
N LEU A 16 3.33 23.91 19.41
CA LEU A 16 4.14 23.80 18.19
C LEU A 16 5.07 22.58 18.21
N ALA A 17 5.72 22.30 19.35
CA ALA A 17 6.55 21.11 19.50
C ALA A 17 5.72 19.81 19.40
N PHE A 18 4.53 19.78 20.01
CA PHE A 18 3.66 18.62 19.96
C PHE A 18 3.09 18.37 18.55
N GLY A 19 2.69 19.43 17.84
CA GLY A 19 2.22 19.33 16.44
C GLY A 19 3.31 18.82 15.48
N PHE A 20 4.57 19.22 15.70
CA PHE A 20 5.69 18.76 14.89
C PHE A 20 6.03 17.27 15.14
N ILE A 21 5.98 16.81 16.40
CA ILE A 21 6.23 15.41 16.77
C ILE A 21 5.15 14.49 16.20
N ILE A 22 3.87 14.89 16.25
CA ILE A 22 2.75 14.12 15.65
C ILE A 22 2.93 14.01 14.12
N SER A 23 3.35 15.08 13.44
CA SER A 23 3.56 15.08 11.98
C SER A 23 4.65 14.09 11.54
N ILE A 24 5.74 13.98 12.31
CA ILE A 24 6.82 13.01 12.04
C ILE A 24 6.34 11.57 12.23
N PHE A 25 5.54 11.30 13.27
CA PHE A 25 4.99 9.96 13.51
C PHE A 25 3.97 9.54 12.44
N LEU A 26 3.03 10.42 12.05
CA LEU A 26 2.05 10.12 10.99
C LEU A 26 2.70 9.88 9.61
N SER A 27 3.87 10.48 9.37
CA SER A 27 4.57 10.37 8.09
C SER A 27 5.23 9.00 7.87
N LYS A 28 5.57 8.28 8.96
CA LYS A 28 6.17 6.94 8.87
C LYS A 28 5.15 5.83 8.69
N GLU A 29 3.92 6.00 9.20
CA GLU A 29 2.84 5.01 9.13
C GLU A 29 2.27 4.77 7.71
N ASN A 30 2.83 5.37 6.66
CA ASN A 30 2.29 5.28 5.31
C ASN A 30 3.34 4.94 4.24
N GLN A 31 4.52 4.50 4.67
CA GLN A 31 5.65 4.24 3.77
C GLN A 31 5.84 2.73 3.56
N MET A 32 6.17 2.34 2.33
CA MET A 32 6.71 1.00 2.08
C MET A 32 8.02 0.83 2.85
N PRO A 33 8.33 -0.38 3.37
CA PRO A 33 9.60 -0.64 4.04
C PRO A 33 10.79 -0.21 3.17
N TYR A 34 11.71 0.55 3.77
CA TYR A 34 12.91 1.01 3.09
C TYR A 34 13.97 -0.09 3.05
N TYR A 35 14.62 -0.23 1.90
CA TYR A 35 15.72 -1.17 1.70
C TYR A 35 16.96 -0.41 1.22
N GLU A 36 18.01 -0.41 2.04
CA GLU A 36 19.29 0.25 1.70
C GLU A 36 20.00 -0.46 0.54
N LYS A 37 19.83 -1.76 0.40
CA LYS A 37 20.49 -2.58 -0.63
C LYS A 37 19.57 -2.82 -1.82
N ALA A 38 20.11 -2.53 -3.00
CA ALA A 38 19.63 -3.04 -4.28
C ALA A 38 19.45 -4.57 -4.20
N GLY A 39 18.33 -5.08 -4.71
CA GLY A 39 17.97 -6.48 -4.58
C GLY A 39 16.48 -6.75 -4.36
N ARG A 40 16.16 -8.04 -4.40
CA ARG A 40 14.83 -8.59 -4.22
C ARG A 40 14.49 -8.71 -2.73
N HIS A 41 13.46 -7.99 -2.28
CA HIS A 41 13.04 -8.04 -0.86
C HIS A 41 11.55 -8.35 -0.74
N VAL A 42 11.23 -9.50 -0.17
CA VAL A 42 9.85 -9.88 0.16
C VAL A 42 9.33 -8.96 1.28
N ILE A 43 8.24 -8.26 1.00
CA ILE A 43 7.57 -7.33 1.92
C ILE A 43 6.41 -8.03 2.61
N LEU A 44 5.59 -8.75 1.84
CA LEU A 44 4.39 -9.42 2.33
C LEU A 44 4.25 -10.77 1.62
N SER A 45 4.01 -11.82 2.41
CA SER A 45 3.69 -13.19 2.00
C SER A 45 3.15 -13.94 3.21
N ASP A 46 2.68 -15.17 3.02
CA ASP A 46 2.24 -16.03 4.14
C ASP A 46 3.34 -16.26 5.19
N LYS A 47 4.62 -16.18 4.80
CA LYS A 47 5.78 -16.46 5.66
C LYS A 47 6.52 -15.21 6.14
N VAL A 48 6.27 -14.06 5.52
CA VAL A 48 7.02 -12.82 5.75
C VAL A 48 6.05 -11.66 5.77
N ASN A 49 6.02 -10.92 6.88
CA ASN A 49 5.29 -9.66 6.97
C ASN A 49 6.21 -8.59 7.55
N ARG A 50 6.60 -7.63 6.70
CA ARG A 50 7.41 -6.47 7.09
C ARG A 50 6.59 -5.19 7.29
N LEU A 51 5.27 -5.27 7.10
CA LEU A 51 4.36 -4.16 7.37
C LEU A 51 4.15 -4.04 8.89
N GLN A 52 4.28 -2.83 9.41
CA GLN A 52 4.29 -2.56 10.86
C GLN A 52 2.90 -2.61 11.49
N SER A 53 1.83 -2.40 10.69
CA SER A 53 0.45 -2.35 11.17
C SER A 53 -0.51 -3.14 10.27
N SER A 54 -1.65 -3.56 10.83
CA SER A 54 -2.78 -4.14 10.07
C SER A 54 -3.34 -3.16 9.05
N ASN A 55 -3.39 -1.87 9.41
CA ASN A 55 -3.81 -0.77 8.54
C ASN A 55 -2.94 -0.70 7.26
N ASP A 56 -1.64 -0.95 7.38
CA ASP A 56 -0.74 -0.99 6.21
C ASP A 56 -1.02 -2.18 5.31
N LYS A 57 -1.35 -3.35 5.89
CA LYS A 57 -1.77 -4.50 5.11
C LYS A 57 -3.01 -4.16 4.27
N GLU A 58 -4.05 -3.61 4.89
CA GLU A 58 -5.28 -3.20 4.19
C GLU A 58 -5.02 -2.19 3.07
N LYS A 59 -4.19 -1.18 3.32
CA LYS A 59 -3.82 -0.18 2.29
C LYS A 59 -3.17 -0.84 1.09
N VAL A 60 -2.33 -1.84 1.30
CA VAL A 60 -1.59 -2.48 0.20
C VAL A 60 -2.47 -3.49 -0.57
N PHE A 61 -3.38 -4.18 0.12
CA PHE A 61 -4.47 -4.92 -0.56
C PHE A 61 -5.34 -3.99 -1.40
N SER A 62 -5.75 -2.84 -0.84
CA SER A 62 -6.51 -1.82 -1.56
C SER A 62 -5.77 -1.29 -2.79
N LEU A 63 -4.44 -1.10 -2.69
CA LEU A 63 -3.60 -0.70 -3.81
C LEU A 63 -3.59 -1.77 -4.92
N ALA A 64 -3.41 -3.04 -4.56
CA ALA A 64 -3.45 -4.16 -5.52
C ALA A 64 -4.80 -4.24 -6.23
N ARG A 65 -5.90 -4.14 -5.48
CA ARG A 65 -7.27 -4.14 -6.01
C ARG A 65 -7.52 -2.95 -6.94
N LYS A 66 -7.09 -1.75 -6.56
CA LYS A 66 -7.19 -0.55 -7.42
C LYS A 66 -6.40 -0.71 -8.72
N ALA A 67 -5.20 -1.27 -8.66
CA ALA A 67 -4.39 -1.51 -9.86
C ALA A 67 -5.06 -2.50 -10.81
N LEU A 68 -5.61 -3.58 -10.27
CA LEU A 68 -6.39 -4.55 -11.05
C LEU A 68 -7.59 -3.88 -11.73
N VAL A 69 -8.44 -3.18 -10.96
CA VAL A 69 -9.64 -2.49 -11.46
C VAL A 69 -9.26 -1.45 -12.53
N GLN A 70 -8.17 -0.71 -12.34
CA GLN A 70 -7.71 0.28 -13.30
C GLN A 70 -7.28 -0.37 -14.62
N LYS A 71 -6.58 -1.50 -14.57
CA LYS A 71 -6.07 -2.18 -15.78
C LYS A 71 -7.17 -2.85 -16.60
N THR A 72 -8.22 -3.32 -15.93
CA THR A 72 -9.33 -4.08 -16.50
C THR A 72 -10.58 -3.24 -16.73
N LYS A 73 -10.52 -1.93 -16.46
CA LYS A 73 -11.65 -0.99 -16.59
C LYS A 73 -12.28 -1.01 -18.00
N ASP A 74 -11.46 -1.25 -19.02
CA ASP A 74 -11.90 -1.28 -20.42
C ASP A 74 -12.35 -2.68 -20.88
N GLU A 75 -12.20 -3.72 -20.05
CA GLU A 75 -12.54 -5.11 -20.38
C GLU A 75 -14.03 -5.45 -20.13
N GLY A 76 -14.82 -4.46 -19.74
CA GLY A 76 -16.26 -4.57 -19.56
C GLY A 76 -16.72 -4.14 -18.16
N ASN A 77 -18.02 -4.30 -17.91
CA ASN A 77 -18.60 -3.97 -16.62
C ASN A 77 -18.40 -5.12 -15.62
N ILE A 78 -17.16 -5.25 -15.12
CA ILE A 78 -16.82 -6.26 -14.11
C ILE A 78 -17.37 -5.82 -12.76
N ASP A 79 -18.26 -6.62 -12.20
CA ASP A 79 -18.76 -6.44 -10.83
C ASP A 79 -17.74 -6.99 -9.83
N TRP A 80 -16.87 -6.10 -9.36
CA TRP A 80 -15.81 -6.43 -8.42
C TRP A 80 -16.33 -6.88 -7.05
N ASP A 81 -17.60 -6.63 -6.72
CA ASP A 81 -18.19 -7.09 -5.44
C ASP A 81 -18.37 -8.61 -5.41
N ASN A 82 -18.39 -9.26 -6.58
CA ASN A 82 -18.38 -10.72 -6.70
C ASN A 82 -16.98 -11.34 -6.55
N PHE A 83 -15.99 -10.59 -6.07
CA PHE A 83 -14.62 -11.06 -5.89
C PHE A 83 -14.09 -10.78 -4.49
N GLU A 84 -13.62 -11.84 -3.85
CA GLU A 84 -12.99 -11.82 -2.53
C GLU A 84 -11.46 -11.85 -2.65
N ASP A 85 -10.80 -11.08 -1.78
CA ASP A 85 -9.35 -11.07 -1.67
C ASP A 85 -8.87 -12.35 -0.96
N VAL A 86 -8.01 -13.14 -1.61
CA VAL A 86 -7.52 -14.41 -1.04
C VAL A 86 -6.13 -14.24 -0.44
N SER A 87 -5.18 -13.79 -1.25
CA SER A 87 -3.79 -13.66 -0.83
C SER A 87 -3.08 -12.56 -1.58
N LEU A 88 -1.98 -12.07 -0.98
CA LEU A 88 -1.16 -11.02 -1.55
C LEU A 88 0.31 -11.28 -1.23
N TYR A 89 1.09 -11.47 -2.30
CA TYR A 89 2.53 -11.51 -2.28
C TYR A 89 3.09 -10.20 -2.80
N ILE A 90 4.09 -9.64 -2.12
CA ILE A 90 4.71 -8.38 -2.50
C ILE A 90 6.21 -8.46 -2.35
N GLU A 91 6.89 -8.01 -3.39
CA GLU A 91 8.33 -8.00 -3.45
C GLU A 91 8.84 -6.68 -4.02
N LYS A 92 9.77 -6.03 -3.32
CA LYS A 92 10.56 -4.96 -3.90
C LYS A 92 11.49 -5.57 -4.96
N ILE A 93 11.35 -5.15 -6.21
CA ILE A 93 12.26 -5.55 -7.28
C ILE A 93 13.42 -4.56 -7.43
N ASP A 94 14.47 -4.92 -8.16
CA ASP A 94 15.74 -4.16 -8.26
C ASP A 94 15.66 -2.90 -9.15
N LYS A 95 14.51 -2.22 -9.13
CA LYS A 95 14.25 -1.00 -9.90
C LYS A 95 13.61 0.05 -9.00
N ASN A 96 13.93 1.32 -9.20
CA ASN A 96 13.50 2.38 -8.29
C ASN A 96 11.98 2.45 -8.16
N HIS A 97 11.48 2.40 -6.92
CA HIS A 97 10.06 2.42 -6.53
C HIS A 97 9.16 1.39 -7.26
N GLN A 98 9.73 0.32 -7.81
CA GLN A 98 8.98 -0.76 -8.43
C GLN A 98 8.84 -1.94 -7.49
N TYR A 99 7.65 -2.53 -7.54
CA TYR A 99 7.23 -3.61 -6.67
C TYR A 99 6.46 -4.63 -7.51
N TYR A 100 6.78 -5.89 -7.31
CA TYR A 100 6.01 -7.00 -7.84
C TYR A 100 4.89 -7.36 -6.86
N PHE A 101 3.70 -7.57 -7.40
CA PHE A 101 2.48 -7.95 -6.70
C PHE A 101 1.97 -9.25 -7.30
N GLY A 102 1.92 -10.32 -6.50
CA GLY A 102 1.16 -11.52 -6.79
C GLY A 102 -0.14 -11.49 -6.00
N TYR A 103 -1.22 -11.04 -6.62
CA TYR A 103 -2.51 -10.81 -5.97
C TYR A 103 -3.53 -11.84 -6.40
N THR A 104 -4.05 -12.60 -5.45
CA THR A 104 -5.01 -13.68 -5.71
C THR A 104 -6.39 -13.26 -5.23
N ILE A 105 -7.38 -13.39 -6.12
CA ILE A 105 -8.79 -13.19 -5.82
C ILE A 105 -9.57 -14.45 -6.14
N LYS A 106 -10.76 -14.55 -5.54
CA LYS A 106 -11.71 -15.65 -5.79
C LYS A 106 -13.06 -15.07 -6.17
N SER A 107 -13.60 -15.48 -7.31
CA SER A 107 -14.97 -15.14 -7.67
C SER A 107 -15.97 -15.93 -6.83
N THR A 108 -17.09 -15.29 -6.48
CA THR A 108 -18.15 -15.89 -5.66
C THR A 108 -19.40 -16.23 -6.48
N ASN A 109 -19.66 -15.50 -7.57
CA ASN A 109 -20.85 -15.65 -8.42
C ASN A 109 -20.49 -15.27 -9.89
N PRO A 110 -20.98 -15.97 -10.93
CA PRO A 110 -21.79 -17.20 -10.95
C PRO A 110 -20.99 -18.50 -10.85
N MET A 111 -19.67 -18.43 -10.94
CA MET A 111 -18.79 -19.59 -10.83
C MET A 111 -17.63 -19.24 -9.91
N VAL A 112 -17.24 -20.18 -9.05
CA VAL A 112 -16.10 -20.02 -8.15
C VAL A 112 -14.82 -20.32 -8.91
N LEU A 113 -14.03 -19.28 -9.15
CA LEU A 113 -12.74 -19.33 -9.84
C LEU A 113 -11.71 -18.60 -8.98
N THR A 114 -10.54 -19.20 -8.82
CA THR A 114 -9.41 -18.54 -8.18
C THR A 114 -8.48 -18.01 -9.26
N ILE A 115 -8.18 -16.72 -9.21
CA ILE A 115 -7.42 -16.01 -10.24
C ILE A 115 -6.26 -15.31 -9.57
N GLN A 116 -5.05 -15.54 -10.08
CA GLN A 116 -3.86 -14.81 -9.66
C GLN A 116 -3.49 -13.78 -10.73
N TYR A 117 -3.29 -12.55 -10.27
CA TYR A 117 -2.79 -11.43 -11.05
C TYR A 117 -1.36 -11.12 -10.63
N ASP A 118 -0.47 -11.13 -11.60
CA ASP A 118 0.94 -10.80 -11.44
C ASP A 118 1.16 -9.41 -12.04
N MET A 119 1.52 -8.43 -11.19
CA MET A 119 1.61 -7.02 -11.57
C MET A 119 2.94 -6.42 -11.15
N ILE A 120 3.54 -5.60 -12.02
CA ILE A 120 4.65 -4.73 -11.64
C ILE A 120 4.10 -3.31 -11.49
N ILE A 121 4.07 -2.82 -10.25
CA ILE A 121 3.56 -1.50 -9.89
C ILE A 121 4.74 -0.60 -9.56
N LYS A 122 4.80 0.54 -10.23
CA LYS A 122 5.73 1.64 -9.91
C LYS A 122 5.00 2.72 -9.15
N LEU A 123 5.49 3.02 -7.96
CA LEU A 123 4.97 4.11 -7.15
C LEU A 123 5.73 5.40 -7.48
N ASN A 124 5.03 6.52 -7.66
CA ASN A 124 5.68 7.81 -7.90
C ASN A 124 6.50 8.30 -6.69
N LYS A 125 6.13 7.86 -5.48
CA LYS A 125 6.86 8.05 -4.21
C LYS A 125 6.78 6.75 -3.40
N ASN A 126 7.61 6.57 -2.37
CA ASN A 126 7.52 5.43 -1.43
C ASN A 126 6.27 5.45 -0.53
N ASN A 127 5.18 6.10 -0.94
CA ASN A 127 3.95 6.27 -0.18
C ASN A 127 2.82 5.41 -0.75
N ILE A 128 2.16 4.66 0.12
CA ILE A 128 1.07 3.74 -0.21
C ILE A 128 -0.27 4.51 -0.39
N LYS A 129 -0.38 5.73 0.15
CA LYS A 129 -1.61 6.55 0.08
C LYS A 129 -1.97 7.05 -1.31
N THR A 130 -1.04 7.12 -2.25
CA THR A 130 -1.28 7.88 -3.47
C THR A 130 -1.80 7.02 -4.61
N SER A 131 -2.96 7.42 -5.14
CA SER A 131 -3.57 7.09 -6.43
C SER A 131 -2.69 7.37 -7.66
N ASN A 132 -1.41 7.68 -7.45
CA ASN A 132 -0.43 8.02 -8.48
C ASN A 132 0.58 6.87 -8.57
N PHE A 133 0.14 5.77 -9.15
CA PHE A 133 0.96 4.61 -9.48
C PHE A 133 0.84 4.29 -10.98
N GLU A 134 1.85 3.62 -11.50
CA GLU A 134 1.92 3.18 -12.89
C GLU A 134 2.02 1.65 -12.90
N ILE A 135 1.21 0.99 -13.75
CA ILE A 135 1.24 -0.46 -13.94
C ILE A 135 2.14 -0.72 -15.14
N ILE A 136 3.35 -1.22 -14.88
CA ILE A 136 4.38 -1.47 -15.90
C ILE A 136 4.10 -2.78 -16.63
N ASP A 137 3.75 -3.80 -15.87
CA ASP A 137 3.51 -5.14 -16.40
C ASP A 137 2.31 -5.76 -15.68
N PHE A 138 1.56 -6.58 -16.41
CA PHE A 138 0.32 -7.19 -15.96
C PHE A 138 0.10 -8.52 -16.68
N SER A 139 -0.09 -9.58 -15.91
CA SER A 139 -0.51 -10.87 -16.41
C SER A 139 -1.50 -11.54 -15.47
N MET A 140 -2.33 -12.41 -16.05
CA MET A 140 -3.40 -13.11 -15.35
C MET A 140 -3.26 -14.61 -15.59
N LYS A 141 -3.52 -15.41 -14.56
CA LYS A 141 -3.59 -16.88 -14.65
C LYS A 141 -4.65 -17.43 -13.70
N PHE A 142 -5.32 -18.48 -14.14
CA PHE A 142 -6.16 -19.29 -13.26
C PHE A 142 -5.28 -20.16 -12.36
N VAL A 143 -5.65 -20.26 -11.09
CA VAL A 143 -4.96 -21.12 -10.11
C VAL A 143 -5.96 -22.12 -9.54
N ASN A 144 -5.49 -23.33 -9.31
CA ASN A 144 -6.29 -24.49 -8.93
C ASN A 144 -6.27 -24.70 -7.42
#